data_AF-A0A536NS68-F1
#
_entry.id   AF-A0A536NS68-F1
#
_cell.length_a   1.000
_cell.length_b   1.000
_cell.length_c   1.000
_cell.angle_alpha   90.00
_cell.angle_beta   90.00
_cell.angle_gamma   90.00
#
_symmetry.space_group_name_H-M   'P 1'
#
loop_
_entity.id
_entity.type
_entity.pdbx_description
1 polymer ?
#
loop_
_entity_poly.entity_id
_entity_poly.type
_entity_poly.pdbx_seq_one_letter_code
_entity_poly.pdbx_strand_id
1 'polypeptide(L)'
;MRQAGSWRPDGAQLGWIIENRIDEAYVLSWPGQLETYVPLHDTGGYDRARAPLGSYDFRLDQIKGTASTHQANIVELGFNTPALHPRRHLDFTVVRFDLKIRDLVDPAWLFSSTRLAEVCTQDRSGGRTDRWLFVANPSGLARDRAAKYQVAVRELAAARGWSILPPRKSPLPGVSTNPIETGAFFERHFDAGFLEAASGDEVLMAAAPDNFGRHRVAFSKTTGRWASIAIHGSAVTNSTQLIQANIHAATFCPHPRHFILVQHYDRQHAEWYPWSWFVPSTDFARLASGKGAYLLFTTTLNPQRINRWTPYRIPTVSAASAFKSALHATASRRAA
;
A
#
# COMPACT_ATOMS: atom_id res chain seq x y z
N MET A 1 27.58 -35.62 -8.68
CA MET A 1 26.83 -34.34 -8.78
C MET A 1 25.35 -34.65 -8.82
N ARG A 2 24.58 -34.27 -7.79
CA ARG A 2 23.12 -34.37 -7.81
C ARG A 2 22.58 -33.28 -8.74
N GLN A 3 21.85 -33.65 -9.79
CA GLN A 3 21.09 -32.71 -10.60
C GLN A 3 20.17 -31.92 -9.66
N ALA A 4 20.31 -30.59 -9.64
CA ALA A 4 19.37 -29.72 -8.95
C ALA A 4 17.98 -30.02 -9.51
N GLY A 5 17.10 -30.58 -8.67
CA GLY A 5 15.72 -30.85 -9.04
C GLY A 5 15.09 -29.58 -9.62
N SER A 6 14.37 -29.73 -10.72
CA SER A 6 13.70 -28.63 -11.42
C SER A 6 12.69 -27.96 -10.49
N TRP A 7 13.11 -26.92 -9.78
CA TRP A 7 12.20 -26.11 -8.98
C TRP A 7 11.12 -25.53 -9.89
N ARG A 8 9.86 -25.84 -9.57
CA ARG A 8 8.67 -25.25 -10.20
C ARG A 8 7.76 -24.76 -9.08
N PRO A 9 7.47 -23.46 -9.01
CA PRO A 9 6.53 -22.95 -8.03
C PRO A 9 5.11 -23.47 -8.36
N ASP A 10 4.29 -23.67 -7.34
CA ASP A 10 2.85 -23.77 -7.55
C ASP A 10 2.26 -22.43 -8.03
N GLY A 11 0.96 -22.41 -8.36
CA GLY A 11 0.31 -21.20 -8.89
C GLY A 11 0.35 -20.00 -7.93
N ALA A 12 0.19 -20.23 -6.62
CA ALA A 12 0.21 -19.16 -5.64
C ALA A 12 1.63 -18.62 -5.45
N GLN A 13 2.60 -19.52 -5.31
CA GLN A 13 4.02 -19.17 -5.23
C GLN A 13 4.46 -18.37 -6.45
N LEU A 14 4.04 -18.79 -7.66
CA LEU A 14 4.36 -18.08 -8.90
C LEU A 14 3.76 -16.66 -8.89
N GLY A 15 2.52 -16.50 -8.44
CA GLY A 15 1.89 -15.19 -8.26
C GLY A 15 2.74 -14.26 -7.39
N TRP A 16 3.11 -14.73 -6.19
CA TRP A 16 3.97 -13.97 -5.27
C TRP A 16 5.33 -13.59 -5.86
N ILE A 17 5.98 -14.52 -6.58
CA ILE A 17 7.26 -14.24 -7.26
C ILE A 17 7.08 -13.14 -8.31
N ILE A 18 6.03 -13.24 -9.12
CA ILE A 18 5.73 -12.28 -10.17
C ILE A 18 5.46 -10.89 -9.58
N GLU A 19 4.65 -10.80 -8.53
CA GLU A 19 4.37 -9.53 -7.86
C GLU A 19 5.64 -8.88 -7.32
N ASN A 20 6.52 -9.64 -6.67
CA ASN A 20 7.79 -9.13 -6.15
C ASN A 20 8.74 -8.67 -7.27
N ARG A 21 8.77 -9.36 -8.41
CA ARG A 21 9.55 -8.93 -9.57
C ARG A 21 8.98 -7.68 -10.23
N ILE A 22 7.67 -7.50 -10.20
CA ILE A 22 7.04 -6.25 -10.64
C ILE A 22 7.40 -5.12 -9.69
N ASP A 23 7.39 -5.34 -8.37
CA ASP A 23 7.87 -4.34 -7.40
C ASP A 23 9.30 -3.90 -7.70
N GLU A 24 10.20 -4.85 -7.97
CA GLU A 24 11.58 -4.58 -8.40
C GLU A 24 11.63 -3.76 -9.70
N ALA A 25 10.86 -4.14 -10.73
CA ALA A 25 10.79 -3.41 -11.98
C ALA A 25 10.32 -1.96 -11.79
N TYR A 26 9.32 -1.72 -10.92
CA TYR A 26 8.85 -0.37 -10.59
C TYR A 26 9.93 0.46 -9.89
N VAL A 27 10.61 -0.11 -8.90
CA VAL A 27 11.66 0.57 -8.15
C VAL A 27 12.85 0.93 -9.05
N LEU A 28 13.26 0.03 -9.94
CA LEU A 28 14.39 0.24 -10.84
C LEU A 28 14.07 1.19 -12.01
N SER A 29 12.81 1.26 -12.45
CA SER A 29 12.40 2.12 -13.57
C SER A 29 11.96 3.53 -13.16
N TRP A 30 11.71 3.77 -11.88
CA TRP A 30 11.33 5.10 -11.40
C TRP A 30 12.55 5.94 -11.04
N PRO A 31 12.68 7.19 -11.54
CA PRO A 31 13.84 8.04 -11.25
C PRO A 31 13.90 8.61 -9.81
N GLY A 32 12.98 8.23 -8.92
CA GLY A 32 12.94 8.67 -7.52
C GLY A 32 12.61 7.53 -6.55
N GLN A 33 12.12 7.87 -5.35
CA GLN A 33 11.62 6.87 -4.40
C GLN A 33 10.12 6.62 -4.64
N LEU A 34 9.73 5.35 -4.69
CA LEU A 34 8.35 4.90 -4.65
C LEU A 34 8.07 4.25 -3.30
N GLU A 35 6.93 4.60 -2.73
CA GLU A 35 6.32 3.81 -1.68
C GLU A 35 5.47 2.73 -2.31
N THR A 36 5.70 1.49 -1.87
CA THR A 36 4.90 0.33 -2.28
C THR A 36 4.14 -0.18 -1.06
N TYR A 37 2.87 -0.49 -1.24
CA TYR A 37 2.00 -1.02 -0.21
C TYR A 37 1.44 -2.37 -0.65
N VAL A 38 1.52 -3.34 0.26
CA VAL A 38 1.09 -4.73 0.07
C VAL A 38 -0.10 -5.02 0.98
N PRO A 39 -1.20 -5.62 0.49
CA PRO A 39 -2.31 -6.03 1.34
C PRO A 39 -1.86 -6.92 2.50
N LEU A 40 -2.39 -6.67 3.70
CA LEU A 40 -2.12 -7.53 4.87
C LEU A 40 -2.74 -8.94 4.74
N HIS A 41 -3.78 -9.04 3.91
CA HIS A 41 -4.50 -10.27 3.62
C HIS A 41 -5.02 -10.19 2.19
N ASP A 42 -4.95 -11.31 1.48
CA ASP A 42 -5.49 -11.41 0.12
C ASP A 42 -7.01 -11.40 0.18
N THR A 43 -7.59 -10.20 0.03
CA THR A 43 -9.04 -9.98 0.06
C THR A 43 -9.67 -9.83 -1.31
N GLY A 44 -8.92 -10.19 -2.36
CA GLY A 44 -9.33 -10.05 -3.75
C GLY A 44 -9.60 -8.60 -4.13
N GLY A 45 -8.70 -8.00 -4.91
CA GLY A 45 -9.00 -6.72 -5.54
C GLY A 45 -7.80 -5.87 -5.92
N TYR A 46 -6.81 -5.83 -5.04
CA TYR A 46 -5.60 -5.06 -5.24
C TYR A 46 -4.43 -5.93 -4.81
N ASP A 47 -3.46 -6.12 -5.68
CA ASP A 47 -2.23 -6.82 -5.33
C ASP A 47 -1.21 -5.83 -4.78
N ARG A 48 -1.15 -4.60 -5.32
CA ARG A 48 -0.26 -3.52 -4.84
C ARG A 48 -0.92 -2.15 -4.92
N ALA A 49 -0.49 -1.24 -4.05
CA ALA A 49 -0.66 0.20 -4.25
C ALA A 49 0.71 0.89 -4.26
N ARG A 50 0.91 1.88 -5.13
CA ARG A 50 2.18 2.61 -5.23
C ARG A 50 1.97 4.11 -5.37
N ALA A 51 2.83 4.90 -4.73
CA ALA A 51 2.87 6.35 -4.89
C ALA A 51 4.32 6.85 -4.82
N PRO A 52 4.69 7.90 -5.57
CA PRO A 52 5.94 8.62 -5.33
C PRO A 52 6.03 9.08 -3.88
N LEU A 53 7.23 9.05 -3.30
CA LEU A 53 7.44 9.53 -1.95
C LEU A 53 6.96 10.99 -1.80
N GLY A 54 6.20 11.25 -0.74
CA GLY A 54 5.59 12.54 -0.45
C GLY A 54 4.33 12.85 -1.26
N SER A 55 3.94 11.95 -2.18
CA SER A 55 2.69 12.00 -2.91
C SER A 55 1.61 11.13 -2.25
N TYR A 56 0.36 11.52 -2.49
CA TYR A 56 -0.83 10.72 -2.20
C TYR A 56 -1.59 10.30 -3.47
N ASP A 57 -0.96 10.44 -4.65
CA ASP A 57 -1.45 9.93 -5.95
C ASP A 57 -1.22 8.42 -6.05
N PHE A 58 -1.97 7.66 -5.25
CA PHE A 58 -1.90 6.21 -5.22
C PHE A 58 -2.39 5.59 -6.53
N ARG A 59 -1.60 4.68 -7.08
CA ARG A 59 -1.96 3.82 -8.20
C ARG A 59 -2.09 2.40 -7.72
N LEU A 60 -3.27 1.84 -7.93
CA LEU A 60 -3.61 0.47 -7.59
C LEU A 60 -3.26 -0.44 -8.76
N ASP A 61 -2.83 -1.65 -8.41
CA ASP A 61 -2.37 -2.64 -9.36
C ASP A 61 -3.02 -3.99 -9.07
N GLN A 62 -3.58 -4.59 -10.11
CA GLN A 62 -3.96 -6.00 -10.11
C GLN A 62 -3.02 -6.73 -11.06
N ILE A 63 -2.17 -7.56 -10.47
CA ILE A 63 -1.08 -8.25 -11.13
C ILE A 63 -1.56 -9.65 -11.51
N LYS A 64 -1.40 -10.01 -12.77
CA LYS A 64 -1.66 -11.36 -13.25
C LYS A 64 -0.50 -11.82 -14.11
N GLY A 65 -0.18 -13.09 -14.04
CA GLY A 65 0.91 -13.59 -14.84
C GLY A 65 0.90 -15.09 -14.99
N THR A 66 1.74 -15.53 -15.92
CA THR A 66 1.88 -16.94 -16.27
C THR A 66 3.35 -17.26 -16.54
N ALA A 67 3.73 -18.49 -16.23
CA ALA A 67 5.03 -19.05 -16.63
C ALA A 67 4.93 -19.85 -17.94
N SER A 68 3.73 -20.02 -18.49
CA SER A 68 3.46 -20.85 -19.65
C SER A 68 3.14 -19.99 -20.87
N THR A 69 3.61 -20.44 -22.03
CA THR A 69 3.12 -19.95 -23.32
C THR A 69 2.25 -21.03 -23.96
N HIS A 70 1.15 -20.61 -24.57
CA HIS A 70 0.35 -21.45 -25.45
C HIS A 70 0.95 -21.47 -26.86
N GLN A 71 0.38 -22.30 -27.73
CA GLN A 71 0.81 -22.47 -29.13
C GLN A 71 1.27 -21.15 -29.77
N ALA A 72 2.40 -21.20 -30.50
CA ALA A 72 2.99 -20.04 -31.18
C ALA A 72 3.39 -18.85 -30.27
N ASN A 73 3.85 -19.12 -29.03
CA ASN A 73 4.36 -18.09 -28.09
C ASN A 73 3.29 -17.08 -27.64
N ILE A 74 2.03 -17.49 -27.63
CA ILE A 74 0.90 -16.69 -27.15
C ILE A 74 0.84 -16.76 -25.62
N VAL A 75 0.61 -15.61 -24.98
CA VAL A 75 0.30 -15.52 -23.56
C VAL A 75 -1.20 -15.66 -23.39
N GLU A 76 -1.62 -16.71 -22.68
CA GLU A 76 -3.02 -16.95 -22.34
C GLU A 76 -3.14 -17.16 -20.84
N LEU A 77 -4.06 -16.45 -20.20
CA LEU A 77 -4.41 -16.67 -18.80
C LEU A 77 -5.88 -16.35 -18.54
N GLY A 78 -6.50 -17.14 -17.68
CA GLY A 78 -7.85 -16.89 -17.21
C GLY A 78 -7.87 -16.54 -15.73
N PHE A 79 -8.62 -15.51 -15.36
CA PHE A 79 -8.74 -15.07 -13.97
C PHE A 79 -10.17 -14.64 -13.65
N ASN A 80 -10.58 -14.81 -12.40
CA ASN A 80 -11.87 -14.31 -11.94
C ASN A 80 -11.80 -12.78 -11.83
N THR A 81 -12.91 -12.11 -12.15
CA THR A 81 -13.01 -10.68 -11.83
C THR A 81 -12.88 -10.53 -10.32
N PRO A 82 -11.96 -9.69 -9.80
CA PRO A 82 -12.08 -9.32 -8.40
C PRO A 82 -13.46 -8.67 -8.18
N ALA A 83 -14.03 -8.78 -6.98
CA ALA A 83 -15.32 -8.18 -6.61
C ALA A 83 -15.30 -6.63 -6.58
N LEU A 84 -14.46 -6.00 -7.41
CA LEU A 84 -14.23 -4.58 -7.48
C LEU A 84 -14.90 -3.94 -8.68
N HIS A 85 -15.40 -2.73 -8.42
CA HIS A 85 -15.88 -1.85 -9.47
C HIS A 85 -14.67 -1.34 -10.28
N PRO A 86 -14.74 -1.36 -11.62
CA PRO A 86 -13.71 -0.74 -12.47
C PRO A 86 -13.46 0.72 -12.10
N ARG A 87 -12.20 1.13 -12.03
CA ARG A 87 -11.77 2.47 -11.62
C ARG A 87 -10.56 2.97 -12.38
N ARG A 88 -10.52 4.29 -12.56
CA ARG A 88 -9.45 4.99 -13.29
C ARG A 88 -8.05 4.80 -12.70
N HIS A 89 -7.93 4.62 -11.39
CA HIS A 89 -6.63 4.46 -10.70
C HIS A 89 -6.27 3.01 -10.39
N LEU A 90 -7.09 2.05 -10.84
CA LEU A 90 -6.78 0.63 -10.81
C LEU A 90 -6.39 0.19 -12.21
N ASP A 91 -5.15 -0.26 -12.36
CA ASP A 91 -4.69 -0.88 -13.60
C ASP A 91 -4.45 -2.38 -13.37
N PHE A 92 -4.55 -3.13 -14.47
CA PHE A 92 -4.08 -4.50 -14.57
C PHE A 92 -2.68 -4.50 -15.17
N THR A 93 -1.79 -5.24 -14.53
CA THR A 93 -0.46 -5.54 -15.06
C THR A 93 -0.40 -7.03 -15.36
N VAL A 94 -0.32 -7.37 -16.65
CA VAL A 94 -0.17 -8.75 -17.11
C VAL A 94 1.26 -8.98 -17.56
N VAL A 95 1.89 -10.06 -17.09
CA VAL A 95 3.28 -10.39 -17.44
C VAL A 95 3.48 -11.87 -17.70
N ARG A 96 4.54 -12.18 -18.44
CA ARG A 96 5.09 -13.53 -18.54
C ARG A 96 6.33 -13.64 -17.65
N PHE A 97 6.44 -14.74 -16.92
CA PHE A 97 7.63 -15.11 -16.16
C PHE A 97 8.37 -16.25 -16.85
N ASP A 98 9.68 -16.13 -17.00
CA ASP A 98 10.50 -17.21 -17.54
C ASP A 98 11.18 -17.98 -16.40
N LEU A 99 10.80 -19.25 -16.23
CA LEU A 99 11.32 -20.11 -15.17
C LEU A 99 12.83 -20.41 -15.30
N LYS A 100 13.41 -20.33 -16.50
CA LYS A 100 14.83 -20.62 -16.73
C LYS A 100 15.70 -19.48 -16.24
N ILE A 101 15.37 -18.25 -16.61
CA ILE A 101 16.12 -17.05 -16.21
C ILE A 101 15.62 -16.45 -14.89
N ARG A 102 14.46 -16.91 -14.41
CA ARG A 102 13.79 -16.47 -13.17
C ARG A 102 13.48 -14.96 -13.16
N ASP A 103 12.99 -14.48 -14.29
CA ASP A 103 12.73 -13.07 -14.53
C ASP A 103 11.46 -12.83 -15.38
N LEU A 104 10.97 -11.59 -15.36
CA LEU A 104 9.90 -11.11 -16.22
C LEU A 104 10.39 -11.01 -17.67
N VAL A 105 9.50 -11.28 -18.62
CA VAL A 105 9.80 -11.20 -20.05
C VAL A 105 8.99 -10.08 -20.69
N ASP A 106 9.67 -9.29 -21.52
CA ASP A 106 9.04 -8.28 -22.35
C ASP A 106 8.10 -8.89 -23.42
N PRO A 107 6.98 -8.22 -23.75
CA PRO A 107 6.43 -7.05 -23.07
C PRO A 107 5.60 -7.42 -21.84
N ALA A 108 5.42 -6.46 -20.93
CA ALA A 108 4.28 -6.45 -20.02
C ALA A 108 3.06 -5.84 -20.74
N TRP A 109 1.86 -6.10 -20.24
CA TRP A 109 0.65 -5.38 -20.66
C TRP A 109 0.07 -4.60 -19.50
N LEU A 110 -0.07 -3.29 -19.68
CA LEU A 110 -0.59 -2.38 -18.67
C LEU A 110 -1.84 -1.68 -19.19
N PHE A 111 -2.97 -1.84 -18.50
CA PHE A 111 -4.22 -1.21 -18.91
C PHE A 111 -5.14 -0.94 -17.71
N SER A 112 -5.92 0.15 -17.78
CA SER A 112 -6.88 0.46 -16.73
C SER A 112 -7.97 -0.60 -16.63
N SER A 113 -8.42 -0.89 -15.40
CA SER A 113 -9.53 -1.79 -15.12
C SER A 113 -10.83 -1.41 -15.85
N THR A 114 -11.02 -0.14 -16.19
CA THR A 114 -12.18 0.29 -17.01
C THR A 114 -12.15 -0.22 -18.45
N ARG A 115 -10.99 -0.71 -18.91
CA ARG A 115 -10.79 -1.27 -20.26
C ARG A 115 -10.71 -2.79 -20.27
N LEU A 116 -11.03 -3.45 -19.16
CA LEU A 116 -10.92 -4.91 -19.04
C LEU A 116 -11.67 -5.65 -20.14
N ALA A 117 -12.89 -5.21 -20.48
CA ALA A 117 -13.70 -5.79 -21.55
C ALA A 117 -13.20 -5.48 -22.97
N GLU A 118 -12.37 -4.44 -23.14
CA GLU A 118 -11.70 -4.15 -24.42
C GLU A 118 -10.53 -5.11 -24.67
N VAL A 119 -9.85 -5.53 -23.60
CA VAL A 119 -8.60 -6.30 -23.67
C VAL A 119 -8.87 -7.81 -23.54
N CYS A 120 -9.78 -8.18 -22.64
CA CYS A 120 -10.09 -9.57 -22.30
C CYS A 120 -11.44 -10.00 -22.90
N THR A 121 -11.65 -11.31 -22.97
CA THR A 121 -12.94 -11.90 -23.32
C THR A 121 -13.60 -12.47 -22.07
N GLN A 122 -14.88 -12.19 -21.87
CA GLN A 122 -15.64 -12.77 -20.76
C GLN A 122 -16.05 -14.19 -21.13
N ASP A 123 -15.58 -15.18 -20.39
CA ASP A 123 -16.00 -16.56 -20.50
C ASP A 123 -17.18 -16.82 -19.55
N ARG A 124 -18.35 -17.08 -20.14
CA ARG A 124 -19.61 -17.34 -19.42
C ARG A 124 -19.98 -18.83 -19.40
N SER A 125 -19.11 -19.71 -19.91
CA SER A 125 -19.43 -21.12 -20.14
C SER A 125 -19.61 -21.97 -18.86
N GLY A 126 -19.33 -21.41 -17.66
CA GLY A 126 -19.28 -22.14 -16.38
C GLY A 126 -20.32 -21.78 -15.31
N GLY A 127 -21.35 -20.96 -15.60
CA GLY A 127 -22.57 -20.81 -14.79
C GLY A 127 -22.48 -20.28 -13.35
N ARG A 128 -21.29 -20.08 -12.74
CA ARG A 128 -21.19 -19.59 -11.34
C ARG A 128 -20.18 -18.46 -11.07
N THR A 129 -19.25 -18.16 -11.96
CA THR A 129 -18.29 -17.04 -11.78
C THR A 129 -17.88 -16.43 -13.11
N ASP A 130 -17.97 -15.10 -13.22
CA ASP A 130 -17.46 -14.35 -14.37
C ASP A 130 -15.94 -14.46 -14.46
N ARG A 131 -15.47 -15.25 -15.44
CA ARG A 131 -14.05 -15.42 -15.73
C ARG A 131 -13.66 -14.53 -16.92
N TRP A 132 -12.55 -13.84 -16.79
CA TRP A 132 -11.90 -13.13 -17.89
C TRP A 132 -10.79 -13.97 -18.47
N LEU A 133 -10.74 -14.06 -19.78
CA LEU A 133 -9.66 -14.66 -20.55
C LEU A 133 -8.86 -13.55 -21.23
N PHE A 134 -7.58 -13.47 -20.88
CA PHE A 134 -6.61 -12.63 -21.56
C PHE A 134 -5.81 -13.49 -22.53
N VAL A 135 -5.71 -13.04 -23.78
CA VAL A 135 -4.92 -13.68 -24.85
C VAL A 135 -4.15 -12.60 -25.58
N ALA A 136 -2.84 -12.72 -25.64
CA ALA A 136 -1.99 -11.72 -26.30
C ALA A 136 -0.77 -12.34 -26.98
N ASN A 137 -0.39 -11.76 -28.12
CA ASN A 137 0.86 -12.04 -28.78
C ASN A 137 1.92 -11.02 -28.29
N PRO A 138 3.09 -11.46 -27.80
CA PRO A 138 4.15 -10.58 -27.32
C PRO A 138 4.92 -9.85 -28.44
N SER A 139 4.66 -10.16 -29.71
CA SER A 139 5.30 -9.48 -30.85
C SER A 139 4.95 -7.99 -30.90
N GLY A 140 5.92 -7.13 -31.19
CA GLY A 140 5.68 -5.70 -31.47
C GLY A 140 4.91 -5.44 -32.78
N LEU A 141 4.67 -6.47 -33.59
CA LEU A 141 3.81 -6.42 -34.79
C LEU A 141 2.42 -7.01 -34.54
N ALA A 142 2.10 -7.36 -33.29
CA ALA A 142 0.80 -7.90 -32.93
C ALA A 142 -0.34 -6.95 -33.30
N ARG A 143 -1.48 -7.53 -33.68
CA ARG A 143 -2.72 -6.80 -34.01
C ARG A 143 -3.90 -7.24 -33.15
N ASP A 144 -3.63 -8.03 -32.11
CA ASP A 144 -4.65 -8.43 -31.14
C ASP A 144 -5.09 -7.25 -30.26
N ARG A 145 -6.13 -7.48 -29.44
CA ARG A 145 -6.74 -6.46 -28.59
C ARG A 145 -5.77 -5.85 -27.58
N ALA A 146 -4.77 -6.63 -27.14
CA ALA A 146 -3.81 -6.25 -26.12
C ALA A 146 -2.58 -5.52 -26.69
N ALA A 147 -2.34 -5.59 -28.01
CA ALA A 147 -1.15 -5.04 -28.66
C ALA A 147 -0.85 -3.56 -28.29
N LYS A 148 -1.87 -2.69 -28.25
CA LYS A 148 -1.71 -1.26 -27.89
C LYS A 148 -1.38 -0.99 -26.41
N TYR A 149 -1.39 -2.03 -25.58
CA TYR A 149 -1.11 -1.97 -24.14
C TYR A 149 0.24 -2.59 -23.78
N GLN A 150 1.02 -3.03 -24.77
CA GLN A 150 2.37 -3.52 -24.54
C GLN A 150 3.26 -2.39 -24.02
N VAL A 151 3.98 -2.66 -22.93
CA VAL A 151 4.94 -1.77 -22.30
C VAL A 151 6.18 -2.59 -21.96
N ALA A 152 7.38 -2.05 -22.19
CA ALA A 152 8.59 -2.72 -21.72
C ALA A 152 8.58 -2.77 -20.19
N VAL A 153 9.02 -3.86 -19.58
CA VAL A 153 9.06 -4.05 -18.11
C VAL A 153 9.81 -2.90 -17.44
N ARG A 154 10.91 -2.43 -18.06
CA ARG A 154 11.71 -1.27 -17.61
C ARG A 154 11.01 0.09 -17.74
N GLU A 155 9.85 0.16 -18.35
CA GLU A 155 9.05 1.39 -18.55
C GLU A 155 7.75 1.38 -17.72
N LEU A 156 7.51 0.32 -16.93
CA LEU A 156 6.28 0.15 -16.15
C LEU A 156 5.99 1.33 -15.22
N ALA A 157 7.01 1.89 -14.54
CA ALA A 157 6.84 3.07 -13.70
C ALA A 157 6.45 4.31 -14.49
N ALA A 158 7.15 4.58 -15.60
CA ALA A 158 6.89 5.74 -16.45
C ALA A 158 5.47 5.69 -17.05
N ALA A 159 5.00 4.49 -17.42
CA ALA A 159 3.69 4.27 -18.02
C ALA A 159 2.50 4.54 -17.05
N ARG A 160 2.73 4.64 -15.74
CA ARG A 160 1.68 4.91 -14.74
C ARG A 160 1.14 6.34 -14.75
N GLY A 161 1.88 7.29 -15.32
CA GLY A 161 1.44 8.68 -15.42
C GLY A 161 1.15 9.33 -14.06
N TRP A 162 2.04 9.14 -13.08
CA TRP A 162 1.97 9.87 -11.81
C TRP A 162 2.08 11.38 -12.04
N SER A 163 1.30 12.14 -11.27
CA SER A 163 1.19 13.61 -11.39
C SER A 163 2.42 14.38 -10.87
N ILE A 164 3.29 13.73 -10.09
CA ILE A 164 4.47 14.34 -9.48
C ILE A 164 5.73 13.74 -10.10
N LEU A 165 6.56 14.59 -10.70
CA LEU A 165 7.91 14.23 -11.08
C LEU A 165 8.79 14.23 -9.82
N PRO A 166 9.68 13.24 -9.63
CA PRO A 166 10.49 13.16 -8.44
C PRO A 166 11.38 14.41 -8.33
N PRO A 167 11.62 14.93 -7.12
CA PRO A 167 12.46 16.10 -6.94
C PRO A 167 13.83 15.88 -7.58
N ARG A 168 14.26 16.85 -8.40
CA ARG A 168 15.36 16.71 -9.37
C ARG A 168 16.76 16.48 -8.76
N LYS A 169 16.89 16.47 -7.43
CA LYS A 169 18.08 16.16 -6.64
C LYS A 169 17.73 16.46 -5.18
N SER A 170 17.36 15.44 -4.43
CA SER A 170 17.61 15.38 -2.99
C SER A 170 17.48 13.91 -2.62
N PRO A 171 18.57 13.19 -2.32
CA PRO A 171 18.43 11.97 -1.56
C PRO A 171 17.82 12.41 -0.23
N LEU A 172 16.53 12.15 -0.02
CA LEU A 172 15.96 12.34 1.30
C LEU A 172 16.76 11.42 2.24
N PRO A 173 17.54 11.97 3.18
CA PRO A 173 18.32 11.15 4.08
C PRO A 173 17.35 10.45 5.02
N GLY A 174 17.53 9.13 5.16
CA GLY A 174 16.98 8.37 6.27
C GLY A 174 16.05 7.25 5.84
N VAL A 175 16.63 6.07 5.62
CA VAL A 175 15.99 4.85 6.14
C VAL A 175 15.79 5.11 7.63
N SER A 176 14.55 5.09 8.12
CA SER A 176 14.27 5.18 9.55
C SER A 176 15.10 4.12 10.28
N THR A 177 16.07 4.54 11.10
CA THR A 177 16.96 3.65 11.87
C THR A 177 16.35 3.23 13.21
N ASN A 178 15.05 3.51 13.45
CA ASN A 178 14.38 2.98 14.62
C ASN A 178 14.45 1.44 14.58
N PRO A 179 14.68 0.76 15.72
CA PRO A 179 14.62 -0.69 15.75
C PRO A 179 13.23 -1.13 15.29
N ILE A 180 13.20 -1.73 14.09
CA ILE A 180 12.01 -2.14 13.33
C ILE A 180 11.02 -2.90 14.21
N GLU A 181 11.53 -3.66 15.18
CA GLU A 181 10.76 -4.50 16.10
C GLU A 181 9.82 -3.72 17.03
N THR A 182 10.19 -2.53 17.51
CA THR A 182 9.31 -1.78 18.43
C THR A 182 8.17 -1.08 17.68
N GLY A 183 8.40 -0.60 16.46
CA GLY A 183 7.34 -0.02 15.60
C GLY A 183 6.33 -1.08 15.18
N ALA A 184 6.84 -2.23 14.73
CA ALA A 184 6.02 -3.36 14.29
C ALA A 184 5.03 -3.84 15.38
N PHE A 185 5.39 -3.79 16.66
CA PHE A 185 4.48 -4.16 17.76
C PHE A 185 3.17 -3.34 17.76
N PHE A 186 3.28 -2.01 17.67
CA PHE A 186 2.12 -1.12 17.67
C PHE A 186 1.30 -1.26 16.38
N GLU A 187 1.99 -1.39 15.24
CA GLU A 187 1.32 -1.58 13.97
C GLU A 187 0.56 -2.91 13.91
N ARG A 188 1.13 -4.01 14.42
CA ARG A 188 0.45 -5.31 14.47
C ARG A 188 -0.79 -5.29 15.36
N HIS A 189 -0.74 -4.55 16.48
CA HIS A 189 -1.91 -4.35 17.32
C HIS A 189 -3.02 -3.60 16.58
N PHE A 190 -2.66 -2.52 15.86
CA PHE A 190 -3.60 -1.81 15.00
C PHE A 190 -4.16 -2.69 13.88
N ASP A 191 -3.30 -3.45 13.20
CA ASP A 191 -3.66 -4.36 12.12
C ASP A 191 -4.73 -5.36 12.57
N ALA A 192 -4.51 -6.01 13.73
CA ALA A 192 -5.47 -6.95 14.29
C ALA A 192 -6.83 -6.28 14.58
N GLY A 193 -6.83 -5.12 15.23
CA GLY A 193 -8.06 -4.38 15.50
C GLY A 193 -8.77 -3.91 14.22
N PHE A 194 -8.03 -3.57 13.17
CA PHE A 194 -8.62 -3.19 11.89
C PHE A 194 -9.26 -4.37 11.17
N LEU A 195 -8.58 -5.52 11.15
CA LEU A 195 -9.11 -6.74 10.55
C LEU A 195 -10.36 -7.23 11.27
N GLU A 196 -10.41 -7.11 12.60
CA GLU A 196 -11.61 -7.39 13.40
C GLU A 196 -12.76 -6.42 13.10
N ALA A 197 -12.46 -5.13 12.93
CA ALA A 197 -13.46 -4.12 12.62
C ALA A 197 -13.88 -4.08 11.14
N ALA A 198 -13.14 -4.71 10.24
CA ALA A 198 -13.37 -4.64 8.79
C ALA A 198 -14.72 -5.27 8.41
N SER A 199 -15.42 -4.64 7.48
CA SER A 199 -16.69 -5.15 6.95
C SER A 199 -16.51 -6.12 5.78
N GLY A 200 -15.27 -6.26 5.30
CA GLY A 200 -14.93 -6.90 4.05
C GLY A 200 -14.93 -5.95 2.84
N ASP A 201 -15.35 -4.68 2.99
CA ASP A 201 -15.17 -3.64 1.96
C ASP A 201 -13.76 -3.02 1.97
N GLU A 202 -13.07 -3.07 3.11
CA GLU A 202 -11.79 -2.40 3.28
C GLU A 202 -10.60 -3.31 2.98
N VAL A 203 -9.64 -2.82 2.21
CA VAL A 203 -8.33 -3.45 2.03
C VAL A 203 -7.30 -2.64 2.79
N LEU A 204 -6.76 -3.19 3.87
CA LEU A 204 -5.63 -2.61 4.60
C LEU A 204 -4.32 -3.12 4.00
N MET A 205 -3.44 -2.19 3.66
CA MET A 205 -2.12 -2.46 3.07
C MET A 205 -1.02 -1.87 3.95
N ALA A 206 0.10 -2.59 4.03
CA ALA A 206 1.31 -2.19 4.74
C ALA A 206 2.40 -1.71 3.78
N ALA A 207 3.13 -0.68 4.18
CA ALA A 207 4.30 -0.23 3.44
C ALA A 207 5.38 -1.32 3.38
N ALA A 208 5.98 -1.49 2.21
CA ALA A 208 7.02 -2.47 1.94
C ALA A 208 8.09 -1.85 1.01
N PRO A 209 9.27 -1.48 1.53
CA PRO A 209 9.68 -1.48 2.94
C PRO A 209 9.04 -0.33 3.74
N ASP A 210 8.89 -0.51 5.05
CA ASP A 210 8.35 0.51 5.95
C ASP A 210 9.43 1.55 6.37
N ASN A 211 9.80 2.40 5.41
CA ASN A 211 10.91 3.35 5.58
C ASN A 211 10.47 4.83 5.56
N PHE A 212 9.22 5.10 5.21
CA PHE A 212 8.79 6.43 4.77
C PHE A 212 7.76 7.10 5.69
N GLY A 213 7.58 6.58 6.90
CA GLY A 213 6.73 7.19 7.92
C GLY A 213 5.22 7.12 7.64
N ARG A 214 4.80 6.42 6.58
CA ARG A 214 3.41 6.04 6.30
C ARG A 214 3.28 4.53 6.40
N HIS A 215 2.89 4.03 7.57
CA HIS A 215 2.97 2.60 7.87
C HIS A 215 1.85 1.80 7.20
N ARG A 216 0.62 2.37 7.14
CA ARG A 216 -0.54 1.71 6.53
C ARG A 216 -1.33 2.63 5.61
N VAL A 217 -1.97 2.04 4.61
CA VAL A 217 -3.00 2.67 3.78
C VAL A 217 -4.18 1.72 3.64
N ALA A 218 -5.40 2.24 3.78
CA ALA A 218 -6.62 1.48 3.53
C ALA A 218 -7.34 2.03 2.30
N PHE A 219 -7.96 1.13 1.53
CA PHE A 219 -8.82 1.46 0.39
C PHE A 219 -10.21 0.82 0.57
N SER A 220 -11.26 1.54 0.20
CA SER A 220 -12.61 0.99 0.08
C SER A 220 -12.80 0.37 -1.31
N LYS A 221 -13.17 -0.91 -1.33
CA LYS A 221 -13.48 -1.66 -2.56
C LYS A 221 -14.70 -1.12 -3.28
N THR A 222 -15.68 -0.60 -2.56
CA THR A 222 -16.94 -0.06 -3.11
C THR A 222 -16.85 1.39 -3.55
N THR A 223 -16.14 2.25 -2.81
CA THR A 223 -16.08 3.69 -3.11
C THR A 223 -14.76 4.17 -3.71
N GLY A 224 -13.64 3.47 -3.49
CA GLY A 224 -12.31 3.88 -3.92
C GLY A 224 -11.70 4.98 -3.08
N ARG A 225 -12.40 5.33 -1.99
CA ARG A 225 -11.86 6.15 -0.92
C ARG A 225 -10.63 5.47 -0.34
N TRP A 226 -9.70 6.29 0.13
CA TRP A 226 -8.49 5.84 0.80
C TRP A 226 -8.22 6.64 2.07
N ALA A 227 -7.50 6.08 3.01
CA ALA A 227 -6.92 6.83 4.12
C ALA A 227 -5.57 6.20 4.45
N SER A 228 -4.61 6.99 4.90
CA SER A 228 -3.32 6.46 5.34
C SER A 228 -3.04 6.85 6.78
N ILE A 229 -2.19 6.09 7.45
CA ILE A 229 -1.89 6.28 8.85
C ILE A 229 -0.42 5.99 9.16
N ALA A 230 0.19 6.85 9.97
CA ALA A 230 1.47 6.61 10.62
C ALA A 230 1.19 6.19 12.07
N ILE A 231 1.82 5.12 12.53
CA ILE A 231 1.54 4.50 13.83
C ILE A 231 2.80 4.55 14.68
N HIS A 232 2.76 5.28 15.79
CA HIS A 232 3.91 5.50 16.65
C HIS A 232 3.65 5.01 18.06
N GLY A 233 4.57 4.18 18.56
CA GLY A 233 4.72 3.92 19.99
C GLY A 233 5.33 5.10 20.71
N SER A 234 4.78 5.44 21.87
CA SER A 234 5.32 6.50 22.70
C SER A 234 6.19 5.97 23.85
N ALA A 235 7.26 6.69 24.17
CA ALA A 235 8.16 6.38 25.29
C ALA A 235 7.86 7.28 26.49
N VAL A 236 7.84 6.71 27.70
CA VAL A 236 7.71 7.47 28.97
C VAL A 236 9.05 8.09 29.31
N THR A 237 9.04 9.36 29.76
CA THR A 237 10.21 9.98 30.38
C THR A 237 10.11 9.91 31.91
N ASN A 238 11.23 9.54 32.56
CA ASN A 238 11.32 9.08 33.96
C ASN A 238 10.83 10.06 35.05
N SER A 239 10.41 11.28 34.73
CA SER A 239 10.16 12.32 35.73
C SER A 239 8.75 12.89 35.80
N THR A 240 7.84 12.62 34.84
CA THR A 240 6.60 13.44 34.73
C THR A 240 5.35 12.75 34.14
N GLN A 241 5.33 11.42 34.01
CA GLN A 241 4.27 10.71 33.23
C GLN A 241 4.09 11.32 31.83
N LEU A 242 5.15 11.91 31.27
CA LEU A 242 5.14 12.46 29.93
C LEU A 242 5.48 11.36 28.95
N ILE A 243 4.73 11.29 27.87
CA ILE A 243 5.03 10.44 26.73
C ILE A 243 5.41 11.29 25.53
N GLN A 244 6.31 10.75 24.72
CA GLN A 244 6.80 11.39 23.51
C GLN A 244 6.75 10.44 22.33
N ALA A 245 6.42 10.99 21.16
CA ALA A 245 6.57 10.33 19.87
C ALA A 245 7.24 11.31 18.89
N ASN A 246 8.24 10.81 18.17
CA ASN A 246 9.06 11.61 17.27
C ASN A 246 8.76 11.20 15.84
N ILE A 247 8.37 12.16 15.00
CA ILE A 247 8.11 11.94 13.58
C ILE A 247 9.17 12.67 12.79
N HIS A 248 9.87 11.96 11.91
CA HIS A 248 10.94 12.55 11.12
C HIS A 248 10.35 13.52 10.08
N ALA A 249 10.82 14.77 10.08
CA ALA A 249 10.26 15.82 9.23
C ALA A 249 10.47 15.54 7.73
N ALA A 250 11.54 14.83 7.35
CA ALA A 250 11.84 14.54 5.95
C ALA A 250 10.87 13.54 5.29
N THR A 251 10.17 12.73 6.09
CA THR A 251 9.20 11.73 5.61
C THR A 251 7.76 12.11 5.92
N PHE A 252 7.56 13.21 6.64
CA PHE A 252 6.23 13.69 7.03
C PHE A 252 5.67 14.67 5.98
N CYS A 253 4.61 14.26 5.29
CA CYS A 253 3.90 15.09 4.34
C CYS A 253 2.42 15.20 4.77
N PRO A 254 1.97 16.29 5.41
CA PRO A 254 0.61 16.38 5.92
C PRO A 254 -0.43 16.34 4.80
N HIS A 255 -1.53 15.64 5.02
CA HIS A 255 -2.65 15.54 4.08
C HIS A 255 -3.98 15.29 4.83
N PRO A 256 -5.12 15.84 4.38
CA PRO A 256 -6.42 15.69 5.07
C PRO A 256 -6.90 14.25 5.28
N ARG A 257 -6.37 13.30 4.50
CA ARG A 257 -6.68 11.86 4.56
C ARG A 257 -5.53 11.01 5.14
N HIS A 258 -4.52 11.68 5.68
CA HIS A 258 -3.41 11.04 6.37
C HIS A 258 -3.51 11.35 7.87
N PHE A 259 -3.41 10.32 8.70
CA PHE A 259 -3.59 10.39 10.14
C PHE A 259 -2.34 9.92 10.89
N ILE A 260 -2.18 10.41 12.11
CA ILE A 260 -1.13 9.99 13.03
C ILE A 260 -1.80 9.32 14.22
N LEU A 261 -1.42 8.08 14.50
CA LEU A 261 -1.84 7.34 15.67
C LEU A 261 -0.66 7.25 16.63
N VAL A 262 -0.79 7.82 17.83
CA VAL A 262 0.16 7.64 18.91
C VAL A 262 -0.45 6.74 19.96
N GLN A 263 0.26 5.66 20.30
CA GLN A 263 -0.18 4.66 21.27
C GLN A 263 0.84 4.55 22.41
N HIS A 264 0.39 4.03 23.55
CA HIS A 264 1.25 3.77 24.68
C HIS A 264 0.99 2.37 25.24
N TYR A 265 2.07 1.61 25.44
CA TYR A 265 2.05 0.32 26.09
C TYR A 265 2.90 0.40 27.35
N ASP A 266 2.27 0.19 28.51
CA ASP A 266 2.96 0.18 29.78
C ASP A 266 3.66 -1.18 29.93
N ARG A 267 4.98 -1.17 29.74
CA ARG A 267 5.80 -2.37 29.85
C ARG A 267 5.90 -2.91 31.28
N GLN A 268 5.71 -2.08 32.31
CA GLN A 268 5.80 -2.51 33.70
C GLN A 268 4.56 -3.32 34.10
N HIS A 269 3.38 -2.86 33.66
CA HIS A 269 2.10 -3.52 33.94
C HIS A 269 1.66 -4.47 32.80
N ALA A 270 2.45 -4.55 31.73
CA ALA A 270 2.19 -5.36 30.53
C ALA A 270 0.81 -5.09 29.90
N GLU A 271 0.35 -3.84 29.93
CA GLU A 271 -0.98 -3.45 29.50
C GLU A 271 -0.98 -2.27 28.52
N TRP A 272 -2.02 -2.20 27.69
CA TRP A 272 -2.27 -1.04 26.85
C TRP A 272 -2.81 0.09 27.70
N TYR A 273 -2.23 1.28 27.55
CA TYR A 273 -2.83 2.47 28.13
C TYR A 273 -4.23 2.69 27.50
N PRO A 274 -5.26 3.05 28.29
CA PRO A 274 -6.65 3.09 27.82
C PRO A 274 -6.90 4.13 26.73
N TRP A 275 -6.01 5.10 26.57
CA TRP A 275 -6.13 6.17 25.59
C TRP A 275 -5.03 6.15 24.54
N SER A 276 -5.42 6.39 23.29
CA SER A 276 -4.54 6.69 22.17
C SER A 276 -4.87 8.07 21.62
N TRP A 277 -4.01 8.61 20.76
CA TRP A 277 -4.25 9.88 20.09
C TRP A 277 -4.33 9.65 18.59
N PHE A 278 -5.51 9.89 18.01
CA PHE A 278 -5.76 9.78 16.58
C PHE A 278 -5.93 11.17 15.99
N VAL A 279 -4.88 11.65 15.35
CA VAL A 279 -4.71 13.05 14.96
C VAL A 279 -4.70 13.16 13.43
N PRO A 280 -5.54 14.00 12.81
CA PRO A 280 -5.35 14.37 11.41
C PRO A 280 -3.95 14.96 11.22
N SER A 281 -3.19 14.50 10.22
CA SER A 281 -1.80 14.95 10.02
C SER A 281 -1.70 16.47 9.77
N THR A 282 -2.73 17.09 9.18
CA THR A 282 -2.80 18.55 9.02
C THR A 282 -2.88 19.30 10.34
N ASP A 283 -3.56 18.73 11.33
CA ASP A 283 -3.64 19.30 12.67
C ASP A 283 -2.36 19.01 13.46
N PHE A 284 -1.80 17.80 13.31
CA PHE A 284 -0.50 17.46 13.86
C PHE A 284 0.58 18.45 13.41
N ALA A 285 0.62 18.79 12.12
CA ALA A 285 1.57 19.76 11.57
C ALA A 285 1.47 21.15 12.22
N ARG A 286 0.27 21.56 12.67
CA ARG A 286 0.05 22.85 13.35
C ARG A 286 0.42 22.80 14.83
N LEU A 287 0.20 21.65 15.49
CA LEU A 287 0.31 21.51 16.95
C LEU A 287 1.65 20.97 17.42
N ALA A 288 2.35 20.21 16.57
CA ALA A 288 3.65 19.66 16.89
C ALA A 288 4.70 20.77 16.97
N SER A 289 5.56 20.70 17.98
CA SER A 289 6.73 21.56 18.07
C SER A 289 7.89 20.90 17.33
N GLY A 290 8.60 21.65 16.47
CA GLY A 290 9.82 21.16 15.81
C GLY A 290 11.04 21.32 16.71
N LYS A 291 11.88 20.28 16.81
CA LYS A 291 13.25 20.39 17.33
C LYS A 291 14.18 19.58 16.43
N GLY A 292 15.08 20.26 15.72
CA GLY A 292 15.97 19.61 14.76
C GLY A 292 15.22 18.92 13.62
N ALA A 293 15.56 17.67 13.32
CA ALA A 293 14.97 16.90 12.22
C ALA A 293 13.59 16.27 12.52
N TYR A 294 13.02 16.51 13.71
CA TYR A 294 11.81 15.83 14.17
C TYR A 294 10.69 16.80 14.55
N LEU A 295 9.47 16.39 14.24
CA LEU A 295 8.24 16.93 14.80
C LEU A 295 7.89 16.14 16.06
N LEU A 296 7.68 16.86 17.15
CA LEU A 296 7.50 16.25 18.47
C LEU A 296 6.04 16.26 18.90
N PHE A 297 5.54 15.07 19.18
CA PHE A 297 4.38 14.86 20.03
C PHE A 297 4.86 14.75 21.48
N THR A 298 4.27 15.53 22.38
CA THR A 298 4.52 15.42 23.82
C THR A 298 3.23 15.67 24.56
N THR A 299 2.81 14.72 25.38
CA THR A 299 1.61 14.79 26.21
C THR A 299 1.87 14.07 27.54
N THR A 300 0.90 14.13 28.44
CA THR A 300 0.95 13.41 29.72
C THR A 300 -0.04 12.24 29.74
N LEU A 301 0.30 11.19 30.48
CA LEU A 301 -0.60 10.09 30.86
C LEU A 301 -1.51 10.46 32.04
N ASN A 302 -1.39 11.66 32.62
CA ASN A 302 -2.36 12.11 33.62
C ASN A 302 -3.67 12.51 32.91
N PRO A 303 -4.78 11.76 33.10
CA PRO A 303 -6.02 11.98 32.35
C PRO A 303 -6.72 13.28 32.71
N GLN A 304 -6.41 13.87 33.88
CA GLN A 304 -7.00 15.12 34.39
C GLN A 304 -6.37 16.38 33.77
N ARG A 305 -5.16 16.26 33.20
CA ARG A 305 -4.43 17.40 32.66
C ARG A 305 -4.80 17.63 31.20
N ILE A 306 -5.60 18.65 30.95
CA ILE A 306 -5.95 19.11 29.61
C ILE A 306 -4.72 19.70 28.93
N ASN A 307 -4.51 19.34 27.67
CA ASN A 307 -3.44 19.87 26.82
C ASN A 307 -3.89 19.92 25.35
N ARG A 308 -3.01 20.43 24.47
CA ARG A 308 -3.31 20.62 23.04
C ARG A 308 -3.71 19.35 22.29
N TRP A 309 -3.35 18.17 22.81
CA TRP A 309 -3.68 16.87 22.20
C TRP A 309 -4.96 16.26 22.75
N THR A 310 -5.53 16.80 23.83
CA THR A 310 -6.77 16.29 24.46
C THR A 310 -7.94 16.12 23.48
N PRO A 311 -8.18 17.02 22.49
CA PRO A 311 -9.27 16.84 21.52
C PRO A 311 -9.14 15.60 20.63
N TYR A 312 -7.94 15.05 20.47
CA TYR A 312 -7.66 13.89 19.61
C TYR A 312 -7.56 12.58 20.37
N ARG A 313 -7.82 12.61 21.68
CA ARG A 313 -7.76 11.44 22.56
C ARG A 313 -8.96 10.54 22.29
N ILE A 314 -8.70 9.27 22.00
CA ILE A 314 -9.72 8.23 21.78
C ILE A 314 -9.40 6.99 22.62
N PRO A 315 -10.38 6.15 22.98
CA PRO A 315 -10.08 4.86 23.59
C PRO A 315 -9.17 4.05 22.68
N THR A 316 -8.12 3.42 23.22
CA THR A 316 -7.14 2.64 22.43
C THR A 316 -7.82 1.54 21.61
N VAL A 317 -8.81 0.86 22.20
CA VAL A 317 -9.63 -0.17 21.54
C VAL A 317 -10.44 0.35 20.35
N SER A 318 -10.65 1.66 20.24
CA SER A 318 -11.42 2.29 19.16
C SER A 318 -10.56 2.80 18.01
N ALA A 319 -9.22 2.70 18.09
CA ALA A 319 -8.30 3.28 17.11
C ALA A 319 -8.55 2.78 15.68
N ALA A 320 -8.70 1.48 15.51
CA ALA A 320 -8.97 0.86 14.22
C ALA A 320 -10.34 1.29 13.64
N SER A 321 -11.40 1.27 14.46
CA SER A 321 -12.74 1.70 14.08
C SER A 321 -12.82 3.20 13.75
N ALA A 322 -12.05 4.03 14.45
CA ALA A 322 -11.91 5.45 14.15
C ALA A 322 -11.26 5.67 12.77
N PHE A 323 -10.20 4.91 12.46
CA PHE A 323 -9.56 4.97 11.14
C PHE A 323 -10.46 4.46 10.01
N LYS A 324 -11.16 3.33 10.22
CA LYS A 324 -12.19 2.83 9.30
C LYS A 324 -13.28 3.89 9.06
N SER A 325 -13.74 4.57 10.11
CA SER A 325 -14.73 5.65 9.98
C SER A 325 -14.17 6.82 9.17
N ALA A 326 -12.91 7.19 9.39
CA ALA A 326 -12.23 8.24 8.64
C ALA A 326 -12.03 7.89 7.15
N LEU A 327 -11.75 6.63 6.82
CA LEU A 327 -11.70 6.13 5.44
C LEU A 327 -13.02 6.40 4.70
N HIS A 328 -14.14 6.15 5.37
CA HIS A 328 -15.49 6.30 4.82
C HIS A 328 -16.08 7.69 5.01
N ALA A 329 -15.42 8.59 5.73
CA ALA A 329 -15.87 9.96 5.85
C ALA A 329 -15.82 10.66 4.48
N THR A 330 -16.88 11.40 4.16
CA THR A 330 -16.83 12.32 3.03
C THR A 330 -15.95 13.49 3.47
N ALA A 331 -14.92 13.83 2.68
CA ALA A 331 -14.09 14.99 2.97
C ALA A 331 -14.99 16.23 3.10
N SER A 332 -15.11 16.77 4.32
CA SER A 332 -15.80 18.03 4.54
C SER A 332 -15.11 19.09 3.69
N ARG A 333 -15.87 19.85 2.89
CA ARG A 333 -15.42 20.96 2.02
C ARG A 333 -14.87 22.17 2.79
N ARG A 334 -13.99 21.96 3.77
CA ARG A 334 -13.30 23.05 4.48
C ARG A 334 -11.80 22.84 4.44
N ALA A 335 -11.23 23.18 3.29
CA ALA A 335 -9.89 23.75 3.11
C ALA A 335 -9.66 23.94 1.60
N ALA A 336 -10.04 25.10 1.09
CA ALA A 336 -9.41 25.74 -0.05
C ALA A 336 -8.65 26.95 0.51
#